data_AF-A0A7R9A128-F1
#
_entry.id   AF-A0A7R9A128-F1
#
_cell.length_a   1.000
_cell.length_b   1.000
_cell.length_c   1.000
_cell.angle_alpha   90.00
_cell.angle_beta   90.00
_cell.angle_gamma   90.00
#
_symmetry.space_group_name_H-M   'P 1'
#
loop_
_entity.id
_entity.type
_entity.pdbx_description
1 polymer ?
#
loop_
_entity_poly.entity_id
_entity_poly.type
_entity_poly.pdbx_seq_one_letter_code
_entity_poly.pdbx_strand_id
1 'polypeptide(L)'
;MNMEGGALTFVFLVLSRLLGRSASQECHGVLTDPVGEIHSPGYPGSYPPNVDCQWVIQALATQKILLSFNYFNLEEHADCLSGDYLYVSDPEGDSHIFCGSEDPGTIESVGNTLYVHFISDEDDESGFGFSATYMAMTMCEGGWEGFGSHCYFFSEEEMAFDEARTDCEARNGQLTSIHSREEQLFIQELAKTGTVWIGATNTGLLGEDDDPFGFEFLDGTPSDYHNVWQWVTDRPLSSCSSGCGTAMVPDRWTNLDCTEHRPVICESVQSHGDDWYCFDDPVCFHVSTRSFDFDAGRSYCLDFWGADILSIGATERHQAILALCFEHDDRFPHPLPKWSEFWVGMRQDATGDWSWADGSPVDVDRWDEGSPVAGGGDCAVTVTSSWDDLQGSYPASYVCKMSPRGSFNV
;
A
#
# COMPACT_ATOMS: atom_id res chain seq x y z
N MET A 1 -1.94 -18.33 -14.44
CA MET A 1 -3.03 -17.34 -14.24
C MET A 1 -2.99 -17.00 -12.77
N ASN A 2 -2.14 -16.04 -12.42
CA ASN A 2 -1.93 -15.60 -11.05
C ASN A 2 -3.06 -14.62 -10.71
N MET A 3 -3.84 -14.93 -9.68
CA MET A 3 -4.98 -14.14 -9.21
C MET A 3 -4.63 -13.33 -7.96
N GLU A 4 -3.44 -12.73 -7.89
CA GLU A 4 -3.03 -11.95 -6.72
C GLU A 4 -3.17 -10.43 -6.91
N GLY A 5 -3.47 -9.94 -8.13
CA GLY A 5 -3.71 -8.50 -8.41
C GLY A 5 -5.16 -8.10 -8.69
N GLY A 6 -6.12 -9.02 -8.56
CA GLY A 6 -7.50 -8.83 -9.05
C GLY A 6 -8.45 -8.10 -8.12
N ALA A 7 -8.33 -8.28 -6.80
CA ALA A 7 -9.28 -7.72 -5.83
C ALA A 7 -9.07 -6.22 -5.62
N LEU A 8 -7.82 -5.81 -5.38
CA LEU A 8 -7.40 -4.42 -5.24
C LEU A 8 -7.77 -3.52 -6.42
N THR A 9 -7.42 -3.95 -7.64
CA THR A 9 -7.74 -3.22 -8.87
C THR A 9 -9.25 -3.09 -9.04
N PHE A 10 -10.01 -4.12 -8.70
CA PHE A 10 -11.48 -4.10 -8.79
C PHE A 10 -12.10 -3.17 -7.74
N VAL A 11 -11.65 -3.24 -6.48
CA VAL A 11 -12.07 -2.34 -5.40
C VAL A 11 -11.79 -0.90 -5.80
N PHE A 12 -10.60 -0.61 -6.28
CA PHE A 12 -10.23 0.72 -6.74
C PHE A 12 -11.08 1.21 -7.93
N LEU A 13 -11.35 0.36 -8.93
CA LEU A 13 -12.23 0.69 -10.07
C LEU A 13 -13.67 1.01 -9.64
N VAL A 14 -14.14 0.45 -8.54
CA VAL A 14 -15.45 0.76 -7.96
C VAL A 14 -15.40 2.07 -7.17
N LEU A 15 -14.37 2.25 -6.35
CA LEU A 15 -14.11 3.47 -5.59
C LEU A 15 -13.94 4.69 -6.51
N SER A 16 -13.18 4.54 -7.59
CA SER A 16 -12.89 5.59 -8.57
C SER A 16 -14.16 6.18 -9.18
N ARG A 17 -15.14 5.33 -9.47
CA ARG A 17 -16.44 5.72 -10.03
C ARG A 17 -17.38 6.38 -9.01
N LEU A 18 -17.19 6.13 -7.72
CA LEU A 18 -18.12 6.54 -6.65
C LEU A 18 -17.65 7.77 -5.85
N LEU A 19 -16.34 8.03 -5.85
CA LEU A 19 -15.68 8.93 -4.89
C LEU A 19 -14.93 10.10 -5.53
N GLY A 20 -15.05 10.28 -6.84
CA GLY A 20 -14.45 11.41 -7.55
C GLY A 20 -14.85 12.75 -6.92
N ARG A 21 -13.99 13.28 -6.04
CA ARG A 21 -14.03 14.67 -5.61
C ARG A 21 -13.21 15.42 -6.65
N SER A 22 -13.90 16.23 -7.46
CA SER A 22 -13.30 17.09 -8.47
C SER A 22 -12.24 17.96 -7.80
N ALA A 23 -10.95 17.66 -8.08
CA ALA A 23 -9.90 18.64 -7.87
C ALA A 23 -10.28 19.87 -8.71
N SER A 24 -10.12 21.04 -8.10
CA SER A 24 -10.58 22.33 -8.62
C SER A 24 -10.27 22.57 -10.10
N GLN A 25 -11.00 23.51 -10.69
CA GLN A 25 -10.94 24.07 -12.05
C GLN A 25 -9.53 24.43 -12.62
N GLU A 26 -8.46 24.21 -11.87
CA GLU A 26 -7.06 24.39 -12.23
C GLU A 26 -6.44 23.04 -12.61
N CYS A 27 -6.03 22.89 -13.86
CA CYS A 27 -5.44 21.65 -14.35
C CYS A 27 -3.93 21.53 -14.06
N HIS A 28 -3.48 22.19 -12.99
CA HIS A 28 -2.11 22.10 -12.48
C HIS A 28 -2.11 21.98 -10.97
N GLY A 29 -1.14 21.27 -10.40
CA GLY A 29 -0.91 21.30 -8.96
C GLY A 29 -0.23 20.06 -8.41
N VAL A 30 0.12 20.14 -7.13
CA VAL A 30 0.57 18.99 -6.33
C VAL A 30 -0.63 18.49 -5.54
N LEU A 31 -1.00 17.24 -5.78
CA LEU A 31 -2.15 16.57 -5.20
C LEU A 31 -1.65 15.64 -4.10
N THR A 32 -1.99 15.96 -2.85
CA THR A 32 -1.51 15.23 -1.66
C THR A 32 -2.62 14.51 -0.90
N ASP A 33 -3.86 14.65 -1.35
CA ASP A 33 -4.99 13.94 -0.74
C ASP A 33 -4.85 12.43 -1.00
N PRO A 34 -5.28 11.55 -0.07
CA PRO A 34 -5.15 10.11 -0.25
C PRO A 34 -6.06 9.54 -1.34
N VAL A 35 -7.09 10.28 -1.77
CA VAL A 35 -7.95 9.93 -2.91
C VAL A 35 -8.34 11.24 -3.60
N GLY A 36 -8.33 11.26 -4.93
CA GLY A 36 -8.82 12.40 -5.69
C GLY A 36 -9.04 12.10 -7.17
N GLU A 37 -9.65 13.03 -7.89
CA GLU A 37 -9.94 12.90 -9.32
C GLU A 37 -9.27 14.03 -10.11
N ILE A 38 -8.67 13.66 -11.24
CA ILE A 38 -8.14 14.57 -12.26
C ILE A 38 -8.92 14.38 -13.55
N HIS A 39 -9.12 15.47 -14.29
CA HIS A 39 -9.78 15.42 -15.58
C HIS A 39 -9.22 16.48 -16.51
N SER A 40 -9.36 16.26 -17.82
CA SER A 40 -9.04 17.28 -18.82
C SER A 40 -9.94 18.52 -18.64
N PRO A 41 -9.47 19.73 -19.00
CA PRO A 41 -10.33 20.90 -19.03
C PRO A 41 -11.56 20.65 -19.92
N GLY A 42 -12.73 21.15 -19.52
CA GLY A 42 -13.97 20.98 -20.30
C GLY A 42 -14.70 19.65 -20.12
N TYR A 43 -14.08 18.63 -19.49
CA TYR A 43 -14.74 17.35 -19.16
C TYR A 43 -16.04 17.58 -18.36
N PRO A 44 -17.16 16.88 -18.65
CA PRO A 44 -17.33 15.76 -19.60
C PRO A 44 -17.57 16.15 -21.07
N GLY A 45 -17.32 17.42 -21.44
CA GLY A 45 -17.27 17.87 -22.84
C GLY A 45 -15.86 17.82 -23.41
N SER A 46 -15.72 18.25 -24.67
CA SER A 46 -14.42 18.32 -25.34
C SER A 46 -13.46 19.28 -24.64
N TYR A 47 -12.19 18.90 -24.61
CA TYR A 47 -11.12 19.77 -24.14
C TYR A 47 -10.81 20.84 -25.20
N PRO A 48 -10.31 22.02 -24.81
CA PRO A 48 -9.88 23.04 -25.75
C PRO A 48 -8.51 22.69 -26.40
N PRO A 49 -8.17 23.30 -27.54
CA PRO A 49 -6.83 23.19 -28.11
C PRO A 49 -5.80 23.97 -27.27
N ASN A 50 -4.52 23.68 -27.45
CA ASN A 50 -3.36 24.29 -26.79
C ASN A 50 -3.40 24.19 -25.26
N VAL A 51 -3.86 23.05 -24.75
CA VAL A 51 -3.85 22.75 -23.32
C VAL A 51 -2.49 22.22 -22.92
N ASP A 52 -2.01 22.65 -21.76
CA ASP A 52 -0.82 22.12 -21.09
C ASP A 52 -1.17 22.02 -19.61
N CYS A 53 -1.51 20.83 -19.13
CA CYS A 53 -2.00 20.58 -17.77
C CYS A 53 -1.08 19.59 -17.05
N GLN A 54 -0.64 19.92 -15.84
CA GLN A 54 0.38 19.16 -15.11
C GLN A 54 0.01 18.90 -13.66
N TRP A 55 -0.20 17.63 -13.31
CA TRP A 55 -0.44 17.19 -11.95
C TRP A 55 0.74 16.38 -11.42
N VAL A 56 1.11 16.62 -10.16
CA VAL A 56 2.02 15.76 -9.40
C VAL A 56 1.20 15.13 -8.29
N ILE A 57 0.93 13.83 -8.39
CA ILE A 57 0.28 13.09 -7.31
C ILE A 57 1.38 12.65 -6.36
N GLN A 58 1.32 13.10 -5.12
CA GLN A 58 2.34 12.87 -4.10
C GLN A 58 1.71 12.19 -2.89
N ALA A 59 2.00 10.90 -2.72
CA ALA A 59 1.61 10.12 -1.56
C ALA A 59 2.70 10.16 -0.48
N LEU A 60 2.42 9.61 0.71
CA LEU A 60 3.43 9.40 1.74
C LEU A 60 4.48 8.40 1.24
N ALA A 61 5.71 8.48 1.72
CA ALA A 61 6.81 7.59 1.31
C ALA A 61 6.48 6.09 1.48
N THR A 62 5.56 5.77 2.39
CA THR A 62 5.09 4.41 2.67
C THR A 62 3.95 3.94 1.78
N GLN A 63 3.61 4.71 0.76
CA GLN A 63 2.45 4.48 -0.09
C GLN A 63 2.85 4.40 -1.56
N LYS A 64 2.11 3.59 -2.31
CA LYS A 64 2.08 3.65 -3.78
C LYS A 64 0.81 4.38 -4.24
N ILE A 65 0.76 4.71 -5.52
CA ILE A 65 -0.38 5.37 -6.15
C ILE A 65 -0.99 4.41 -7.17
N LEU A 66 -2.30 4.20 -7.07
CA LEU A 66 -3.08 3.65 -8.18
C LEU A 66 -3.76 4.81 -8.91
N LEU A 67 -3.65 4.85 -10.24
CA LEU A 67 -4.36 5.79 -11.11
C LEU A 67 -5.24 5.01 -12.08
N SER A 68 -6.55 5.20 -12.01
CA SER A 68 -7.51 4.48 -12.85
C SER A 68 -8.32 5.43 -13.70
N PHE A 69 -8.41 5.11 -14.99
CA PHE A 69 -9.18 5.90 -15.94
C PHE A 69 -10.66 5.52 -15.89
N ASN A 70 -11.49 6.52 -15.56
CA ASN A 70 -12.95 6.39 -15.59
C ASN A 70 -13.49 6.56 -17.01
N TYR A 71 -12.82 7.42 -17.78
CA TYR A 71 -13.13 7.73 -19.17
C TYR A 71 -11.88 8.23 -19.88
N PHE A 72 -11.70 7.85 -21.13
CA PHE A 72 -10.57 8.30 -21.96
C PHE A 72 -10.97 8.41 -23.42
N ASN A 73 -10.86 9.61 -23.99
CA ASN A 73 -11.01 9.87 -25.41
C ASN A 73 -10.26 11.15 -25.80
N LEU A 74 -9.05 10.98 -26.30
CA LEU A 74 -8.25 12.01 -26.95
C LEU A 74 -8.27 11.81 -28.47
N GLU A 75 -7.73 12.78 -29.20
CA GLU A 75 -7.42 12.63 -30.62
C GLU A 75 -6.49 11.42 -30.84
N GLU A 76 -6.69 10.69 -31.94
CA GLU A 76 -5.90 9.51 -32.27
C GLU A 76 -4.77 9.89 -33.23
N HIS A 77 -3.52 9.69 -32.80
CA HIS A 77 -2.35 9.82 -33.66
C HIS A 77 -1.42 8.60 -33.53
N ALA A 78 -0.74 8.23 -34.61
CA ALA A 78 0.03 6.98 -34.68
C ALA A 78 1.19 6.88 -33.66
N ASP A 79 1.73 8.02 -33.22
CA ASP A 79 2.80 8.13 -32.23
C ASP A 79 2.36 8.87 -30.95
N CYS A 80 1.10 9.31 -30.86
CA CYS A 80 0.52 10.23 -29.87
C CYS A 80 1.23 11.60 -29.73
N LEU A 81 2.56 11.66 -29.79
CA LEU A 81 3.38 12.86 -29.59
C LEU A 81 3.17 13.96 -30.63
N SER A 82 2.68 13.60 -31.82
CA SER A 82 2.42 14.57 -32.89
C SER A 82 1.03 15.20 -32.81
N GLY A 83 0.16 14.77 -31.88
CA GLY A 83 -1.17 15.33 -31.65
C GLY A 83 -1.45 15.42 -30.15
N ASP A 84 -2.70 15.17 -29.75
CA ASP A 84 -3.10 15.20 -28.33
C ASP A 84 -2.66 13.97 -27.55
N TYR A 85 -2.08 14.16 -26.36
CA TYR A 85 -1.64 13.04 -25.52
C TYR A 85 -1.71 13.30 -24.02
N LEU A 86 -1.86 12.19 -23.29
CA LEU A 86 -1.64 12.13 -21.85
C LEU A 86 -0.39 11.32 -21.56
N TYR A 87 0.56 11.94 -20.86
CA TYR A 87 1.78 11.31 -20.38
C TYR A 87 1.68 11.05 -18.88
N VAL A 88 1.92 9.81 -18.46
CA VAL A 88 1.96 9.40 -17.06
C VAL A 88 3.36 8.85 -16.78
N SER A 89 4.06 9.39 -15.80
CA SER A 89 5.43 9.00 -15.48
C SER A 89 5.60 8.69 -14.00
N ASP A 90 6.06 7.48 -13.73
CA ASP A 90 6.60 7.08 -12.45
C ASP A 90 8.14 7.22 -12.47
N PRO A 91 8.74 8.07 -11.62
CA PRO A 91 10.20 8.22 -11.55
C PRO A 91 10.96 6.95 -11.18
N GLU A 92 10.31 6.06 -10.43
CA GLU A 92 10.88 4.81 -9.93
C GLU A 92 10.36 3.60 -10.73
N GLY A 93 9.56 3.86 -11.76
CA GLY A 93 8.88 2.83 -12.54
C GLY A 93 8.80 3.16 -14.02
N ASP A 94 7.73 2.71 -14.64
CA ASP A 94 7.49 2.90 -16.07
C ASP A 94 6.84 4.27 -16.37
N SER A 95 7.01 4.70 -17.61
CA SER A 95 6.31 5.87 -18.16
C SER A 95 5.46 5.46 -19.35
N HIS A 96 4.26 6.02 -19.43
CA HIS A 96 3.26 5.70 -20.43
C HIS A 96 2.79 6.95 -21.16
N ILE A 97 2.48 6.79 -22.44
CA ILE A 97 1.84 7.81 -23.26
C ILE A 97 0.57 7.25 -23.87
N PHE A 98 -0.52 8.01 -23.80
CA PHE A 98 -1.84 7.60 -24.26
C PHE A 98 -2.45 8.66 -25.17
N CYS A 99 -3.14 8.21 -26.21
CA CYS A 99 -3.98 9.02 -27.09
C CYS A 99 -5.10 8.13 -27.68
N GLY A 100 -6.02 8.70 -28.46
CA GLY A 100 -7.16 7.97 -29.00
C GLY A 100 -8.21 7.61 -27.94
N SER A 101 -8.94 6.52 -28.16
CA SER A 101 -10.08 6.11 -27.32
C SER A 101 -9.93 4.74 -26.65
N GLU A 102 -8.74 4.15 -26.66
CA GLU A 102 -8.48 2.91 -25.95
C GLU A 102 -8.40 3.19 -24.45
N ASP A 103 -9.03 2.35 -23.64
CA ASP A 103 -9.02 2.48 -22.18
C ASP A 103 -7.61 2.19 -21.63
N PRO A 104 -6.93 3.19 -21.02
CA PRO A 104 -5.60 2.97 -20.46
C PRO A 104 -5.58 2.00 -19.26
N GLY A 105 -6.74 1.72 -18.65
CA GLY A 105 -6.85 0.81 -17.52
C GLY A 105 -6.40 1.44 -16.20
N THR A 106 -5.72 0.65 -15.36
CA THR A 106 -5.19 1.10 -14.07
C THR A 106 -3.66 1.04 -14.11
N ILE A 107 -3.04 2.15 -13.73
CA ILE A 107 -1.59 2.27 -13.57
C ILE A 107 -1.28 2.20 -12.09
N GLU A 108 -0.33 1.35 -11.73
CA GLU A 108 0.19 1.20 -10.38
C GLU A 108 1.63 1.71 -10.35
N SER A 109 1.91 2.67 -9.48
CA SER A 109 3.28 3.15 -9.28
C SER A 109 4.10 2.19 -8.41
N VAL A 110 5.40 2.20 -8.63
CA VAL A 110 6.44 1.64 -7.77
C VAL A 110 6.67 2.57 -6.57
N GLY A 111 6.89 3.86 -6.86
CA GLY A 111 7.14 4.87 -5.84
C GLY A 111 5.89 5.56 -5.31
N ASN A 112 6.08 6.60 -4.51
CA ASN A 112 5.01 7.42 -3.92
C ASN A 112 4.69 8.69 -4.73
N THR A 113 5.18 8.79 -5.97
CA THR A 113 5.03 9.98 -6.81
C THR A 113 4.63 9.59 -8.23
N LEU A 114 3.59 10.22 -8.78
CA LEU A 114 3.21 10.11 -10.19
C LEU A 114 3.09 11.48 -10.83
N TYR A 115 3.73 11.65 -11.99
CA TYR A 115 3.59 12.83 -12.84
C TYR A 115 2.55 12.55 -13.92
N VAL A 116 1.55 13.42 -14.04
CA VAL A 116 0.53 13.34 -15.09
C VAL A 116 0.54 14.63 -15.89
N HIS A 117 0.75 14.54 -17.19
CA HIS A 117 0.89 15.68 -18.08
C HIS A 117 -0.01 15.50 -19.31
N PHE A 118 -1.03 16.34 -19.43
CA PHE A 118 -1.91 16.38 -20.59
C PHE A 118 -1.53 17.54 -21.51
N ILE A 119 -1.35 17.25 -22.80
CA ILE A 119 -1.08 18.23 -23.85
C ILE A 119 -2.13 18.09 -24.95
N SER A 120 -2.68 19.21 -25.43
CA SER A 120 -3.39 19.28 -26.70
C SER A 120 -2.72 20.24 -27.67
N ASP A 121 -2.82 19.92 -28.97
CA ASP A 121 -2.19 20.70 -30.04
C ASP A 121 -3.07 21.89 -30.49
N GLU A 122 -2.71 22.51 -31.62
CA GLU A 122 -3.43 23.70 -32.13
C GLU A 122 -4.68 23.38 -32.94
N ASP A 123 -4.93 22.11 -33.27
CA ASP A 123 -6.04 21.69 -34.12
C ASP A 123 -7.35 21.58 -33.31
N ASP A 124 -8.47 21.92 -33.94
CA ASP A 124 -9.80 21.87 -33.31
C ASP A 124 -10.39 20.44 -33.29
N GLU A 125 -9.64 19.41 -33.70
CA GLU A 125 -10.06 18.00 -33.73
C GLU A 125 -9.91 17.32 -32.35
N SER A 126 -10.71 17.77 -31.37
CA SER A 126 -10.61 17.25 -30.00
C SER A 126 -11.58 16.09 -29.71
N GLY A 127 -11.13 15.13 -28.89
CA GLY A 127 -11.99 14.14 -28.24
C GLY A 127 -12.84 14.72 -27.09
N PHE A 128 -13.49 13.86 -26.31
CA PHE A 128 -14.25 14.23 -25.09
C PHE A 128 -13.39 14.28 -23.81
N GLY A 129 -12.08 14.12 -23.94
CA GLY A 129 -11.13 14.24 -22.84
C GLY A 129 -11.03 12.99 -21.98
N PHE A 130 -10.58 13.18 -20.74
CA PHE A 130 -10.43 12.09 -19.79
C PHE A 130 -10.87 12.49 -18.38
N SER A 131 -11.23 11.48 -17.58
CA SER A 131 -11.31 11.54 -16.12
C SER A 131 -10.58 10.32 -15.56
N ALA A 132 -9.74 10.55 -14.57
CA ALA A 132 -9.03 9.51 -13.84
C ALA A 132 -9.08 9.80 -12.34
N THR A 133 -9.35 8.76 -11.55
CA THR A 133 -9.26 8.84 -10.10
C THR A 133 -7.93 8.24 -9.67
N TYR A 134 -7.30 8.81 -8.65
CA TYR A 134 -6.12 8.25 -8.01
C TYR A 134 -6.41 7.92 -6.54
N MET A 135 -5.68 6.95 -6.00
CA MET A 135 -5.63 6.68 -4.56
C MET A 135 -4.20 6.41 -4.11
N ALA A 136 -3.85 6.93 -2.94
CA ALA A 136 -2.67 6.57 -2.18
C ALA A 136 -2.97 5.33 -1.35
N MET A 137 -2.10 4.34 -1.48
CA MET A 137 -2.24 3.02 -0.88
C MET A 137 -1.05 2.72 0.00
N THR A 138 -1.28 2.55 1.30
CA THR A 138 -0.26 1.99 2.18
C THR A 138 0.17 0.63 1.66
N MET A 139 1.48 0.43 1.59
CA MET A 139 2.02 -0.87 1.24
C MET A 139 1.81 -1.83 2.41
N CYS A 140 0.94 -2.83 2.24
CA CYS A 140 0.67 -3.82 3.27
C CYS A 140 1.23 -5.19 2.84
N GLU A 141 1.64 -6.01 3.81
CA GLU A 141 2.20 -7.34 3.58
C GLU A 141 1.33 -8.43 4.25
N GLY A 142 1.70 -9.71 4.13
CA GLY A 142 1.01 -10.78 4.86
C GLY A 142 -0.47 -10.99 4.50
N GLY A 143 -0.92 -10.57 3.31
CA GLY A 143 -2.33 -10.67 2.89
C GLY A 143 -3.23 -9.54 3.40
N TRP A 144 -2.65 -8.49 3.95
CA TRP A 144 -3.35 -7.24 4.27
C TRP A 144 -3.47 -6.35 3.03
N GLU A 145 -4.58 -5.62 2.95
CA GLU A 145 -4.92 -4.71 1.86
C GLU A 145 -4.83 -3.26 2.33
N GLY A 146 -4.16 -2.39 1.56
CA GLY A 146 -3.95 -1.00 1.95
C GLY A 146 -5.07 -0.05 1.52
N PHE A 147 -5.45 0.88 2.39
CA PHE A 147 -6.28 2.03 2.02
C PHE A 147 -5.89 3.25 2.86
N GLY A 148 -5.60 4.38 2.21
CA GLY A 148 -5.05 5.54 2.90
C GLY A 148 -3.77 5.16 3.66
N SER A 149 -3.69 5.52 4.95
CA SER A 149 -2.57 5.20 5.86
C SER A 149 -2.74 3.88 6.65
N HIS A 150 -3.72 3.04 6.30
CA HIS A 150 -4.12 1.87 7.08
C HIS A 150 -4.03 0.59 6.24
N CYS A 151 -3.81 -0.53 6.93
CA CYS A 151 -3.85 -1.88 6.39
C CYS A 151 -5.07 -2.61 6.94
N TYR A 152 -5.76 -3.36 6.07
CA TYR A 152 -6.98 -4.09 6.43
C TYR A 152 -6.86 -5.57 6.07
N PHE A 153 -7.27 -6.45 6.97
CA PHE A 153 -7.26 -7.89 6.76
C PHE A 153 -8.66 -8.46 6.84
N PHE A 154 -9.10 -9.12 5.78
CA PHE A 154 -10.38 -9.82 5.78
C PHE A 154 -10.20 -11.30 6.08
N SER A 155 -10.79 -11.72 7.20
CA SER A 155 -10.90 -13.14 7.55
C SER A 155 -12.29 -13.65 7.21
N GLU A 156 -12.36 -14.66 6.36
CA GLU A 156 -13.61 -15.38 6.03
C GLU A 156 -14.10 -16.26 7.18
N GLU A 157 -13.28 -16.48 8.21
CA GLU A 157 -13.66 -17.30 9.37
C GLU A 157 -14.73 -16.59 10.21
N GLU A 158 -15.86 -17.28 10.43
CA GLU A 158 -16.95 -16.74 11.22
C GLU A 158 -16.71 -16.96 12.72
N MET A 159 -16.68 -15.88 13.50
CA MET A 159 -16.43 -15.93 14.94
C MET A 159 -17.30 -14.94 15.72
N ALA A 160 -17.42 -15.16 17.04
CA ALA A 160 -18.14 -14.24 17.92
C ALA A 160 -17.40 -12.89 18.05
N PHE A 161 -18.09 -11.83 18.44
CA PHE A 161 -17.50 -10.48 18.44
C PHE A 161 -16.25 -10.34 19.33
N ASP A 162 -16.27 -10.90 20.54
CA ASP A 162 -15.11 -10.87 21.44
C ASP A 162 -13.94 -11.73 20.91
N GLU A 163 -14.25 -12.81 20.20
CA GLU A 163 -13.25 -13.65 19.52
C GLU A 163 -12.64 -12.89 18.34
N ALA A 164 -13.45 -12.17 17.56
CA ALA A 164 -13.03 -11.31 16.47
C ALA A 164 -12.06 -10.21 16.94
N ARG A 165 -12.36 -9.56 18.07
CA ARG A 165 -11.42 -8.60 18.67
C ARG A 165 -10.10 -9.27 19.02
N THR A 166 -10.15 -10.42 19.68
CA THR A 166 -8.94 -11.16 20.09
C THR A 166 -8.13 -11.63 18.88
N ASP A 167 -8.78 -12.04 17.79
CA ASP A 167 -8.13 -12.43 16.54
C ASP A 167 -7.41 -11.24 15.88
N CYS A 168 -8.05 -10.06 15.81
CA CYS A 168 -7.39 -8.86 15.29
C CYS A 168 -6.21 -8.41 16.17
N GLU A 169 -6.37 -8.43 17.50
CA GLU A 169 -5.27 -8.15 18.44
C GLU A 169 -4.11 -9.13 18.29
N ALA A 170 -4.39 -10.41 18.05
CA ALA A 170 -3.37 -11.44 17.81
C ALA A 170 -2.61 -11.22 16.49
N ARG A 171 -3.18 -10.45 15.55
CA ARG A 171 -2.53 -9.99 14.31
C ARG A 171 -1.94 -8.59 14.44
N ASN A 172 -1.79 -8.10 15.67
CA ASN A 172 -1.25 -6.78 16.01
C ASN A 172 -2.10 -5.59 15.49
N GLY A 173 -3.33 -5.88 15.04
CA GLY A 173 -4.32 -4.90 14.65
C GLY A 173 -5.49 -4.84 15.64
N GLN A 174 -6.60 -4.31 15.16
CA GLN A 174 -7.84 -4.17 15.90
C GLN A 174 -9.03 -4.36 14.96
N LEU A 175 -10.25 -4.45 15.48
CA LEU A 175 -11.42 -4.41 14.62
C LEU A 175 -11.53 -3.06 13.91
N THR A 176 -11.86 -3.08 12.62
CA THR A 176 -11.83 -1.87 11.78
C THR A 176 -12.74 -0.74 12.26
N SER A 177 -12.17 0.44 12.34
CA SER A 177 -12.88 1.73 12.38
C SER A 177 -13.19 2.18 10.94
N ILE A 178 -14.12 3.13 10.77
CA ILE A 178 -14.49 3.66 9.44
C ILE A 178 -14.79 5.16 9.57
N HIS A 179 -13.95 6.00 8.97
CA HIS A 179 -13.92 7.46 9.13
C HIS A 179 -14.31 8.25 7.88
N SER A 180 -14.61 7.56 6.78
CA SER A 180 -14.98 8.22 5.54
C SER A 180 -15.91 7.38 4.69
N ARG A 181 -16.58 8.04 3.74
CA ARG A 181 -17.38 7.33 2.73
C ARG A 181 -16.48 6.48 1.84
N GLU A 182 -15.29 6.97 1.59
CA GLU A 182 -14.28 6.34 0.76
C GLU A 182 -13.83 5.01 1.38
N GLU A 183 -13.47 5.05 2.66
CA GLU A 183 -13.13 3.87 3.46
C GLU A 183 -14.32 2.91 3.60
N GLN A 184 -15.53 3.43 3.85
CA GLN A 184 -16.74 2.60 3.90
C GLN A 184 -16.93 1.74 2.64
N LEU A 185 -16.71 2.32 1.47
CA LEU A 185 -16.82 1.59 0.21
C LEU A 185 -15.69 0.59 0.04
N PHE A 186 -14.46 0.93 0.48
CA PHE A 186 -13.32 0.01 0.45
C PHE A 186 -13.60 -1.25 1.30
N ILE A 187 -14.09 -1.05 2.52
CA ILE A 187 -14.44 -2.12 3.46
C ILE A 187 -15.60 -2.97 2.92
N GLN A 188 -16.59 -2.36 2.25
CA GLN A 188 -17.71 -3.06 1.61
C GLN A 188 -17.26 -4.01 0.50
N GLU A 189 -16.33 -3.57 -0.36
CA GLU A 189 -15.77 -4.40 -1.42
C GLU A 189 -14.91 -5.52 -0.84
N LEU A 190 -14.10 -5.22 0.19
CA LEU A 190 -13.27 -6.20 0.88
C LEU A 190 -14.13 -7.30 1.54
N ALA A 191 -15.27 -6.91 2.13
CA ALA A 191 -16.26 -7.82 2.72
C ALA A 191 -17.00 -8.70 1.68
N LYS A 192 -16.76 -8.51 0.38
CA LYS A 192 -17.42 -9.25 -0.73
C LYS A 192 -18.95 -9.23 -0.64
N THR A 193 -19.53 -8.10 -0.20
CA THR A 193 -20.98 -7.92 0.06
C THR A 193 -21.56 -8.71 1.24
N GLY A 194 -20.72 -9.32 2.07
CA GLY A 194 -21.12 -10.04 3.28
C GLY A 194 -21.43 -9.11 4.47
N THR A 195 -21.96 -9.70 5.54
CA THR A 195 -22.06 -9.02 6.85
C THR A 195 -20.82 -9.32 7.66
N VAL A 196 -20.10 -8.29 8.11
CA VAL A 196 -18.81 -8.44 8.81
C VAL A 196 -18.79 -7.64 10.10
N TRP A 197 -18.04 -8.11 11.09
CA TRP A 197 -17.80 -7.35 12.32
C TRP A 197 -16.92 -6.12 12.04
N ILE A 198 -17.28 -4.99 12.67
CA ILE A 198 -16.50 -3.75 12.71
C ILE A 198 -16.26 -3.31 14.15
N GLY A 199 -15.23 -2.51 14.38
CA GLY A 199 -14.74 -2.10 15.68
C GLY A 199 -15.53 -0.98 16.33
N ALA A 200 -16.86 -1.06 16.34
CA ALA A 200 -17.72 -0.07 16.99
C ALA A 200 -18.62 -0.73 18.03
N THR A 201 -19.01 0.04 19.05
CA THR A 201 -20.02 -0.37 20.01
C THR A 201 -21.03 0.74 20.28
N ASN A 202 -22.23 0.32 20.68
CA ASN A 202 -23.30 1.24 21.03
C ASN A 202 -23.19 1.66 22.50
N THR A 203 -23.16 2.96 22.76
CA THR A 203 -23.06 3.53 24.11
C THR A 203 -24.39 3.50 24.88
N GLY A 204 -25.51 3.18 24.22
CA GLY A 204 -26.84 3.12 24.83
C GLY A 204 -27.40 4.48 25.25
N LEU A 205 -26.74 5.57 24.84
CA LEU A 205 -27.20 6.94 25.04
C LEU A 205 -27.95 7.40 23.78
N LEU A 206 -29.16 7.96 23.96
CA LEU A 206 -29.76 8.79 22.92
C LEU A 206 -28.82 9.98 22.76
N GLY A 207 -28.05 10.05 21.68
CA GLY A 207 -27.24 11.24 21.47
C GLY A 207 -28.09 12.44 21.07
N GLU A 208 -27.49 13.63 21.18
CA GLU A 208 -28.11 14.91 20.82
C GLU A 208 -28.27 15.01 19.29
N ASP A 209 -29.02 16.03 18.83
CA ASP A 209 -29.67 16.17 17.51
C ASP A 209 -28.86 15.81 16.22
N ASP A 210 -27.55 15.54 16.31
CA ASP A 210 -26.65 15.12 15.22
C ASP A 210 -26.09 13.66 15.35
N ASP A 211 -26.22 12.98 16.49
CA ASP A 211 -25.85 11.55 16.70
C ASP A 211 -26.97 10.79 17.44
N PRO A 212 -28.06 10.40 16.79
CA PRO A 212 -29.22 9.84 17.46
C PRO A 212 -28.99 8.45 18.13
N PHE A 213 -27.83 7.80 17.97
CA PHE A 213 -27.62 6.42 18.39
C PHE A 213 -26.30 6.13 19.13
N GLY A 214 -25.37 7.10 19.24
CA GLY A 214 -24.24 7.06 20.16
C GLY A 214 -23.31 5.86 19.91
N PHE A 215 -22.56 5.87 18.81
CA PHE A 215 -21.53 4.86 18.55
C PHE A 215 -20.13 5.40 18.86
N GLU A 216 -19.32 4.56 19.49
CA GLU A 216 -17.90 4.82 19.72
C GLU A 216 -17.09 3.69 19.10
N PHE A 217 -16.02 4.05 18.39
CA PHE A 217 -15.04 3.06 17.92
C PHE A 217 -14.21 2.55 19.10
N LEU A 218 -13.90 1.26 19.08
CA LEU A 218 -13.20 0.56 20.16
C LEU A 218 -11.73 0.99 20.28
N ASP A 219 -11.19 1.57 19.23
CA ASP A 219 -9.83 2.09 19.15
C ASP A 219 -9.67 3.52 19.66
N GLY A 220 -10.79 4.15 20.04
CA GLY A 220 -10.84 5.52 20.56
C GLY A 220 -10.73 6.60 19.48
N THR A 221 -10.79 6.25 18.20
CA THR A 221 -10.88 7.23 17.12
C THR A 221 -12.22 7.97 17.16
N PRO A 222 -12.28 9.22 16.66
CA PRO A 222 -13.53 9.98 16.63
C PRO A 222 -14.59 9.30 15.76
N SER A 223 -15.85 9.32 16.20
CA SER A 223 -17.00 8.94 15.36
C SER A 223 -17.39 10.07 14.41
N ASP A 224 -16.50 10.44 13.50
CA ASP A 224 -16.65 11.54 12.53
C ASP A 224 -17.37 11.15 11.23
N TYR A 225 -17.61 9.86 11.03
CA TYR A 225 -18.40 9.30 9.94
C TYR A 225 -19.47 8.34 10.46
N HIS A 226 -20.67 8.44 9.88
CA HIS A 226 -21.82 7.64 10.31
C HIS A 226 -22.54 7.03 9.11
N ASN A 227 -22.82 5.72 9.19
CA ASN A 227 -23.55 5.01 8.15
C ASN A 227 -24.56 3.99 8.73
N VAL A 228 -25.25 4.37 9.81
CA VAL A 228 -26.09 3.47 10.61
C VAL A 228 -27.49 3.23 9.99
N TRP A 229 -28.07 2.05 10.14
CA TRP A 229 -29.47 1.74 9.78
C TRP A 229 -30.48 2.52 10.65
N GLN A 230 -31.30 3.37 10.02
CA GLN A 230 -32.19 4.32 10.70
C GLN A 230 -33.40 3.68 11.43
N TRP A 231 -33.72 2.40 11.18
CA TRP A 231 -34.95 1.73 11.65
C TRP A 231 -34.77 0.79 12.86
N VAL A 232 -33.62 0.80 13.54
CA VAL A 232 -33.41 -0.05 14.74
C VAL A 232 -33.95 0.65 15.99
N THR A 233 -35.25 0.97 16.01
CA THR A 233 -35.93 1.57 17.18
C THR A 233 -36.68 0.56 18.05
N ASP A 234 -36.75 -0.73 17.69
CA ASP A 234 -37.66 -1.68 18.36
C ASP A 234 -37.11 -3.10 18.62
N ARG A 235 -35.78 -3.30 18.62
CA ARG A 235 -35.24 -4.49 19.29
C ARG A 235 -34.87 -4.14 20.72
N PRO A 236 -35.69 -4.48 21.72
CA PRO A 236 -35.21 -4.49 23.09
C PRO A 236 -34.11 -5.55 23.14
N LEU A 237 -32.84 -5.14 23.25
CA LEU A 237 -31.71 -6.03 23.53
C LEU A 237 -31.86 -6.51 24.98
N SER A 238 -32.85 -7.35 25.24
CA SER A 238 -33.33 -7.70 26.57
C SER A 238 -32.50 -8.77 27.28
N SER A 239 -31.20 -8.90 26.98
CA SER A 239 -30.33 -9.79 27.77
C SER A 239 -28.84 -9.47 27.81
N CYS A 240 -28.35 -8.39 27.18
CA CYS A 240 -26.95 -8.01 27.30
C CYS A 240 -26.86 -6.58 27.84
N SER A 241 -26.46 -6.47 29.11
CA SER A 241 -26.01 -5.21 29.71
C SER A 241 -24.90 -4.62 28.85
N SER A 242 -25.12 -3.44 28.26
CA SER A 242 -24.09 -2.52 27.73
C SER A 242 -22.96 -3.14 26.88
N GLY A 243 -23.01 -2.98 25.56
CA GLY A 243 -21.86 -3.22 24.66
C GLY A 243 -22.05 -4.37 23.66
N CYS A 244 -22.95 -4.20 22.69
CA CYS A 244 -23.07 -5.16 21.59
C CYS A 244 -22.00 -4.92 20.50
N GLY A 245 -21.69 -5.96 19.73
CA GLY A 245 -20.84 -5.89 18.55
C GLY A 245 -21.55 -5.22 17.38
N THR A 246 -20.88 -4.28 16.71
CA THR A 246 -21.40 -3.63 15.52
C THR A 246 -20.93 -4.37 14.29
N ALA A 247 -21.85 -4.63 13.35
CA ALA A 247 -21.54 -5.22 12.07
C ALA A 247 -21.92 -4.28 10.93
N MET A 248 -21.15 -4.34 9.86
CA MET A 248 -21.51 -3.77 8.57
C MET A 248 -22.33 -4.80 7.80
N VAL A 249 -23.55 -4.41 7.39
CA VAL A 249 -24.50 -5.20 6.61
C VAL A 249 -24.81 -4.42 5.33
N PRO A 250 -24.56 -5.02 4.16
CA PRO A 250 -23.47 -4.72 3.24
C PRO A 250 -23.03 -3.24 3.11
N ASP A 251 -23.96 -2.29 3.18
CA ASP A 251 -23.71 -0.87 2.95
C ASP A 251 -24.03 0.01 4.17
N ARG A 252 -24.35 -0.58 5.33
CA ARG A 252 -24.82 0.14 6.52
C ARG A 252 -24.44 -0.57 7.82
N TRP A 253 -24.31 0.17 8.92
CA TRP A 253 -23.96 -0.39 10.23
C TRP A 253 -25.18 -0.72 11.05
N THR A 254 -25.12 -1.84 11.78
CA THR A 254 -26.16 -2.27 12.72
C THR A 254 -25.55 -3.01 13.91
N ASN A 255 -26.22 -2.95 15.05
CA ASN A 255 -25.92 -3.81 16.18
C ASN A 255 -26.44 -5.23 15.91
N LEU A 256 -25.65 -6.24 16.25
CA LEU A 256 -26.04 -7.65 16.25
C LEU A 256 -25.78 -8.26 17.62
N ASP A 257 -26.30 -9.47 17.86
CA ASP A 257 -25.97 -10.25 19.05
C ASP A 257 -24.49 -10.67 18.98
N CYS A 258 -23.70 -10.33 20.00
CA CYS A 258 -22.25 -10.61 20.05
C CYS A 258 -21.90 -12.11 19.93
N THR A 259 -22.87 -12.99 20.20
CA THR A 259 -22.70 -14.44 20.09
C THR A 259 -22.95 -14.96 18.68
N GLU A 260 -23.48 -14.13 17.77
CA GLU A 260 -23.52 -14.46 16.35
C GLU A 260 -22.09 -14.63 15.82
N HIS A 261 -21.92 -15.54 14.86
CA HIS A 261 -20.64 -15.77 14.21
C HIS A 261 -20.66 -15.04 12.86
N ARG A 262 -19.66 -14.20 12.63
CA ARG A 262 -19.51 -13.43 11.38
C ARG A 262 -18.04 -13.35 10.98
N PRO A 263 -17.75 -13.20 9.68
CA PRO A 263 -16.43 -12.82 9.21
C PRO A 263 -16.00 -11.47 9.82
N VAL A 264 -14.69 -11.22 9.82
CA VAL A 264 -14.10 -10.05 10.48
C VAL A 264 -13.18 -9.28 9.52
N ILE A 265 -13.21 -7.95 9.64
CA ILE A 265 -12.19 -7.09 9.06
C ILE A 265 -11.38 -6.47 10.19
N CYS A 266 -10.09 -6.79 10.20
CA CYS A 266 -9.11 -6.18 11.07
C CYS A 266 -8.47 -4.98 10.38
N GLU A 267 -8.01 -4.01 11.16
CA GLU A 267 -7.35 -2.80 10.73
C GLU A 267 -6.04 -2.61 11.53
N SER A 268 -5.03 -2.04 10.89
CA SER A 268 -3.88 -1.47 11.59
C SER A 268 -3.29 -0.26 10.87
N VAL A 269 -2.69 0.63 11.66
CA VAL A 269 -1.83 1.75 11.20
C VAL A 269 -0.38 1.33 10.95
N GLN A 270 -0.01 0.13 11.37
CA GLN A 270 1.29 -0.43 11.04
C GLN A 270 1.16 -1.25 9.77
N SER A 271 2.22 -1.18 8.99
CA SER A 271 2.50 -2.15 7.95
C SER A 271 2.79 -3.51 8.57
N HIS A 272 1.77 -4.26 8.95
CA HIS A 272 1.99 -5.59 9.51
C HIS A 272 2.39 -6.57 8.41
N GLY A 273 3.70 -6.63 8.16
CA GLY A 273 4.42 -7.85 8.46
C GLY A 273 4.98 -7.73 9.88
N ASP A 274 4.42 -8.46 10.85
CA ASP A 274 5.18 -8.82 12.07
C ASP A 274 6.26 -9.84 11.68
N ASP A 275 7.18 -9.41 10.81
CA ASP A 275 8.20 -10.22 10.14
C ASP A 275 9.61 -9.75 10.52
N TRP A 276 9.76 -9.04 11.65
CA TRP A 276 11.07 -8.71 12.20
C TRP A 276 11.61 -9.89 13.01
N TYR A 277 12.58 -10.58 12.44
CA TYR A 277 13.33 -11.67 13.05
C TYR A 277 14.49 -11.12 13.88
N CYS A 278 14.32 -11.09 15.20
CA CYS A 278 15.35 -10.64 16.14
C CYS A 278 16.08 -11.84 16.74
N PHE A 279 17.40 -11.92 16.55
CA PHE A 279 18.20 -13.08 17.00
C PHE A 279 18.92 -12.84 18.33
N ASP A 280 19.46 -11.65 18.52
CA ASP A 280 20.08 -11.19 19.76
C ASP A 280 19.77 -9.67 19.87
N ASP A 281 19.22 -9.21 21.00
CA ASP A 281 18.92 -7.80 21.25
C ASP A 281 20.24 -7.01 21.12
N PRO A 282 20.42 -6.16 20.07
CA PRO A 282 19.40 -5.32 19.42
C PRO A 282 19.37 -5.40 17.87
N VAL A 283 19.66 -6.55 17.26
CA VAL A 283 19.66 -6.70 15.78
C VAL A 283 18.44 -7.50 15.32
N CYS A 284 17.62 -6.86 14.50
CA CYS A 284 16.44 -7.46 13.88
C CYS A 284 16.52 -7.37 12.36
N PHE A 285 15.90 -8.33 11.67
CA PHE A 285 15.86 -8.40 10.22
C PHE A 285 14.42 -8.54 9.74
N HIS A 286 14.04 -7.81 8.71
CA HIS A 286 12.78 -7.99 8.01
C HIS A 286 13.05 -8.38 6.57
N VAL A 287 12.36 -9.41 6.09
CA VAL A 287 12.51 -9.90 4.73
C VAL A 287 11.24 -9.66 3.97
N SER A 288 11.36 -8.98 2.84
CA SER A 288 10.27 -8.83 1.90
C SER A 288 10.55 -9.65 0.64
N THR A 289 9.53 -10.35 0.17
CA THR A 289 9.56 -11.12 -1.08
C THR A 289 9.31 -10.25 -2.31
N ARG A 290 9.01 -8.95 -2.13
CA ARG A 290 8.83 -7.99 -3.23
C ARG A 290 10.16 -7.70 -3.90
N SER A 291 10.15 -7.53 -5.22
CA SER A 291 11.35 -7.23 -6.01
C SER A 291 11.43 -5.74 -6.34
N PHE A 292 12.55 -5.10 -6.00
CA PHE A 292 12.84 -3.71 -6.32
C PHE A 292 14.24 -3.59 -6.95
N ASP A 293 14.51 -2.46 -7.60
CA ASP A 293 15.90 -2.04 -7.80
C ASP A 293 16.57 -1.75 -6.45
N PHE A 294 17.90 -1.64 -6.45
CA PHE A 294 18.67 -1.48 -5.22
C PHE A 294 18.31 -0.22 -4.42
N ASP A 295 18.12 0.91 -5.11
CA ASP A 295 17.89 2.20 -4.46
C ASP A 295 16.47 2.28 -3.89
N ALA A 296 15.47 1.81 -4.64
CA ALA A 296 14.09 1.69 -4.17
C ALA A 296 13.98 0.72 -2.99
N GLY A 297 14.65 -0.43 -3.05
CA GLY A 297 14.69 -1.40 -1.94
C GLY A 297 15.30 -0.81 -0.67
N ARG A 298 16.36 0.00 -0.79
CA ARG A 298 16.96 0.70 0.34
C ARG A 298 16.06 1.81 0.89
N SER A 299 15.49 2.65 0.03
CA SER A 299 14.57 3.72 0.43
C SER A 299 13.38 3.14 1.18
N TYR A 300 12.84 2.00 0.73
CA TYR A 300 11.82 1.28 1.47
C TYR A 300 12.27 0.93 2.89
N CYS A 301 13.47 0.36 3.09
CA CYS A 301 13.95 0.07 4.44
C CYS A 301 14.07 1.33 5.32
N LEU A 302 14.58 2.43 4.77
CA LEU A 302 14.79 3.69 5.48
C LEU A 302 13.48 4.38 5.85
N ASP A 303 12.62 4.60 4.86
CA ASP A 303 11.44 5.43 4.99
C ASP A 303 10.31 4.70 5.69
N PHE A 304 10.20 3.39 5.47
CA PHE A 304 9.10 2.59 5.95
C PHE A 304 9.38 1.99 7.32
N TRP A 305 10.58 1.44 7.50
CA TRP A 305 10.92 0.69 8.71
C TRP A 305 11.82 1.47 9.67
N GLY A 306 12.36 2.62 9.27
CA GLY A 306 13.41 3.30 10.04
C GLY A 306 14.65 2.42 10.23
N ALA A 307 14.90 1.53 9.27
CA ALA A 307 15.98 0.56 9.22
C ALA A 307 16.84 0.84 7.98
N ASP A 308 17.98 0.19 7.79
CA ASP A 308 18.71 0.29 6.52
C ASP A 308 18.72 -1.07 5.83
N ILE A 309 19.06 -1.10 4.55
CA ILE A 309 19.26 -2.34 3.82
C ILE A 309 20.37 -3.17 4.49
N LEU A 310 20.23 -4.50 4.45
CA LEU A 310 21.08 -5.46 5.17
C LEU A 310 22.58 -5.18 5.01
N SER A 311 23.25 -4.85 6.11
CA SER A 311 24.70 -4.97 6.24
C SER A 311 25.07 -6.25 7.00
N ILE A 312 26.19 -6.87 6.65
CA ILE A 312 26.65 -8.12 7.28
C ILE A 312 27.99 -7.90 7.97
N GLY A 313 28.01 -7.94 9.30
CA GLY A 313 29.23 -7.81 10.11
C GLY A 313 29.87 -9.15 10.50
N ALA A 314 31.15 -9.17 10.86
CA ALA A 314 31.88 -10.38 11.26
C ALA A 314 31.37 -11.03 12.55
N THR A 315 30.78 -10.24 13.45
CA THR A 315 30.22 -10.70 14.73
C THR A 315 28.76 -11.12 14.66
N GLU A 316 28.08 -10.84 13.55
CA GLU A 316 26.68 -11.16 13.36
C GLU A 316 26.54 -12.66 13.08
N ARG A 317 25.67 -13.33 13.84
CA ARG A 317 25.47 -14.77 13.68
C ARG A 317 24.89 -15.05 12.30
N HIS A 318 25.79 -15.42 11.40
CA HIS A 318 25.61 -16.09 10.11
C HIS A 318 24.40 -17.06 10.03
N GLN A 319 23.93 -17.62 11.15
CA GLN A 319 22.74 -18.48 11.20
C GLN A 319 21.41 -17.75 10.93
N ALA A 320 21.34 -16.43 11.11
CA ALA A 320 20.13 -15.64 10.87
C ALA A 320 19.81 -15.48 9.38
N ILE A 321 20.83 -15.04 8.62
CA ILE A 321 20.75 -14.87 7.17
C ILE A 321 20.63 -16.24 6.48
N LEU A 322 21.31 -17.27 6.98
CA LEU A 322 21.14 -18.64 6.51
C LEU A 322 19.73 -19.21 6.76
N ALA A 323 19.08 -18.87 7.88
CA ALA A 323 17.73 -19.32 8.19
C ALA A 323 16.65 -18.66 7.30
N LEU A 324 16.93 -17.46 6.78
CA LEU A 324 16.08 -16.81 5.77
C LEU A 324 16.19 -17.51 4.40
N CYS A 325 17.36 -18.06 4.05
CA CYS A 325 17.63 -18.66 2.74
C CYS A 325 17.46 -20.19 2.68
N PHE A 326 17.64 -20.89 3.80
CA PHE A 326 17.73 -22.35 3.82
C PHE A 326 17.01 -22.94 5.05
N GLU A 327 15.93 -23.64 4.73
CA GLU A 327 15.19 -24.61 5.53
C GLU A 327 14.04 -24.07 6.39
N HIS A 328 12.97 -24.89 6.42
CA HIS A 328 11.85 -24.82 7.34
C HIS A 328 12.38 -24.83 8.77
N ASP A 329 12.67 -23.65 9.30
CA ASP A 329 12.72 -23.41 10.73
C ASP A 329 11.32 -22.93 11.12
N ASP A 330 10.64 -23.68 11.98
CA ASP A 330 9.27 -23.40 12.42
C ASP A 330 9.11 -22.03 13.12
N ARG A 331 10.22 -21.30 13.32
CA ARG A 331 10.25 -19.90 13.78
C ARG A 331 10.05 -18.86 12.68
N PHE A 332 10.09 -19.24 11.39
CA PHE A 332 9.91 -18.35 10.25
C PHE A 332 8.59 -18.68 9.55
N PRO A 333 7.52 -17.89 9.73
CA PRO A 333 6.21 -18.15 9.13
C PRO A 333 6.20 -18.13 7.59
N HIS A 334 7.20 -17.53 6.94
CA HIS A 334 7.25 -17.39 5.48
C HIS A 334 8.57 -17.90 4.89
N PRO A 335 8.66 -19.19 4.48
CA PRO A 335 9.85 -19.68 3.78
C PRO A 335 9.98 -18.97 2.42
N LEU A 336 11.12 -18.34 2.17
CA LEU A 336 11.41 -17.70 0.89
C LEU A 336 11.31 -18.71 -0.27
N PRO A 337 10.88 -18.28 -1.47
CA PRO A 337 10.94 -19.13 -2.64
C PRO A 337 12.40 -19.58 -2.83
N LYS A 338 12.61 -20.89 -2.96
CA LYS A 338 13.94 -21.43 -3.26
C LYS A 338 14.51 -20.67 -4.46
N TRP A 339 15.76 -20.20 -4.35
CA TRP A 339 16.51 -19.48 -5.39
C TRP A 339 16.14 -18.00 -5.60
N SER A 340 15.51 -17.35 -4.62
CA SER A 340 15.28 -15.89 -4.70
C SER A 340 16.58 -15.12 -4.45
N GLU A 341 16.90 -14.21 -5.37
CA GLU A 341 17.96 -13.22 -5.25
C GLU A 341 17.52 -12.10 -4.31
N PHE A 342 18.34 -11.75 -3.32
CA PHE A 342 18.10 -10.59 -2.47
C PHE A 342 19.28 -9.64 -2.44
N TRP A 343 18.97 -8.35 -2.49
CA TRP A 343 19.94 -7.29 -2.33
C TRP A 343 20.56 -7.37 -0.93
N VAL A 344 21.88 -7.37 -0.90
CA VAL A 344 22.66 -7.06 0.29
C VAL A 344 23.08 -5.61 0.16
N GLY A 345 23.11 -4.87 1.25
CA GLY A 345 23.40 -3.43 1.26
C GLY A 345 24.82 -3.03 0.83
N MET A 346 25.55 -3.86 0.10
CA MET A 346 26.90 -3.55 -0.38
C MET A 346 26.83 -2.97 -1.79
N ARG A 347 27.49 -1.83 -1.99
CA ARG A 347 27.56 -1.14 -3.28
C ARG A 347 29.00 -0.71 -3.59
N GLN A 348 29.35 -0.73 -4.87
CA GLN A 348 30.61 -0.24 -5.39
C GLN A 348 30.53 1.25 -5.69
N ASP A 349 31.56 2.00 -5.30
CA ASP A 349 31.69 3.40 -5.66
C ASP A 349 32.40 3.61 -7.01
N ALA A 350 32.50 4.87 -7.44
CA ALA A 350 33.15 5.23 -8.71
C ALA A 350 34.67 4.93 -8.75
N THR A 351 35.29 4.66 -7.60
CA THR A 351 36.69 4.24 -7.50
C THR A 351 36.87 2.73 -7.56
N GLY A 352 35.77 1.98 -7.52
CA GLY A 352 35.75 0.53 -7.54
C GLY A 352 35.77 -0.11 -6.15
N ASP A 353 35.69 0.70 -5.08
CA ASP A 353 35.70 0.23 -3.70
C ASP A 353 34.28 -0.13 -3.25
N TRP A 354 34.13 -1.26 -2.55
CA TRP A 354 32.85 -1.75 -2.05
C TRP A 354 32.64 -1.32 -0.60
N SER A 355 31.43 -0.83 -0.30
CA SER A 355 31.05 -0.39 1.06
C SER A 355 29.60 -0.70 1.38
N TRP A 356 29.28 -0.83 2.67
CA TRP A 356 27.90 -0.96 3.13
C TRP A 356 27.17 0.37 3.03
N ALA A 357 25.93 0.34 2.55
CA ALA A 357 25.09 1.52 2.35
C ALA A 357 24.73 2.21 3.67
N ASP A 358 24.66 1.45 4.77
CA ASP A 358 24.45 1.94 6.14
C ASP A 358 25.72 2.52 6.80
N GLY A 359 26.86 2.47 6.11
CA GLY A 359 28.15 2.94 6.61
C GLY A 359 28.84 1.99 7.60
N SER A 360 28.32 0.78 7.80
CA SER A 360 28.97 -0.26 8.60
C SER A 360 30.37 -0.59 8.06
N PRO A 361 31.31 -1.03 8.91
CA PRO A 361 32.64 -1.45 8.44
C PRO A 361 32.54 -2.73 7.61
N VAL A 362 33.27 -2.78 6.49
CA VAL A 362 33.44 -4.00 5.69
C VAL A 362 34.52 -4.86 6.35
N ASP A 363 34.10 -5.80 7.20
CA ASP A 363 34.98 -6.71 7.94
C ASP A 363 34.81 -8.19 7.54
N VAL A 364 34.03 -8.44 6.48
CA VAL A 364 33.68 -9.76 5.95
C VAL A 364 33.82 -9.75 4.42
N ASP A 365 34.37 -10.83 3.87
CA ASP A 365 34.48 -11.09 2.44
C ASP A 365 33.79 -12.43 2.10
N ARG A 366 32.79 -12.39 1.20
CA ARG A 366 31.90 -13.52 0.87
C ARG A 366 31.55 -13.60 -0.61
N TRP A 367 32.32 -12.95 -1.48
CA TRP A 367 32.09 -13.04 -2.91
C TRP A 367 32.17 -14.49 -3.41
N ASP A 368 31.31 -14.82 -4.38
CA ASP A 368 31.38 -16.06 -5.12
C ASP A 368 32.70 -16.18 -5.89
N GLU A 369 33.10 -17.41 -6.21
CA GLU A 369 34.34 -17.66 -6.95
C GLU A 369 34.26 -17.01 -8.33
N GLY A 370 34.98 -15.90 -8.51
CA GLY A 370 34.99 -15.12 -9.75
C GLY A 370 34.28 -13.77 -9.67
N SER A 371 33.56 -13.52 -8.57
CA SER A 371 32.90 -12.24 -8.26
C SER A 371 33.76 -11.42 -7.27
N PRO A 372 33.63 -10.08 -7.24
CA PRO A 372 32.86 -9.27 -8.17
C PRO A 372 33.50 -9.26 -9.57
N VAL A 373 32.68 -9.35 -10.61
CA VAL A 373 33.12 -9.36 -12.00
C VAL A 373 33.34 -7.93 -12.47
N ALA A 374 34.48 -7.65 -13.09
CA ALA A 374 34.75 -6.33 -13.65
C ALA A 374 33.70 -5.97 -14.73
N GLY A 375 32.79 -5.05 -14.39
CA GLY A 375 31.67 -4.65 -15.24
C GLY A 375 30.44 -5.56 -15.16
N GLY A 376 30.32 -6.43 -14.14
CA GLY A 376 29.13 -7.24 -13.88
C GLY A 376 28.00 -6.43 -13.23
N GLY A 377 28.31 -5.70 -12.17
CA GLY A 377 27.36 -4.90 -11.42
C GLY A 377 28.04 -3.94 -10.44
N ASP A 378 27.27 -3.01 -9.90
CA ASP A 378 27.69 -2.10 -8.84
C ASP A 378 26.99 -2.39 -7.50
N CYS A 379 26.07 -3.36 -7.46
CA CYS A 379 25.30 -3.71 -6.28
C CYS A 379 25.45 -5.20 -5.97
N ALA A 380 25.61 -5.55 -4.69
CA ALA A 380 25.79 -6.94 -4.27
C ALA A 380 24.44 -7.61 -4.01
N VAL A 381 24.25 -8.77 -4.62
CA VAL A 381 23.08 -9.64 -4.41
C VAL A 381 23.55 -10.94 -3.78
N THR A 382 22.63 -11.70 -3.21
CA THR A 382 22.93 -13.06 -2.79
C THR A 382 21.71 -13.96 -3.02
N VAL A 383 21.99 -15.20 -3.40
CA VAL A 383 21.00 -16.28 -3.54
C VAL A 383 21.20 -17.34 -2.44
N THR A 384 22.41 -17.35 -1.85
CA THR A 384 22.84 -18.35 -0.87
C THR A 384 23.63 -17.69 0.26
N SER A 385 24.74 -18.28 0.71
CA SER A 385 25.63 -17.69 1.72
C SER A 385 26.73 -16.79 1.12
N SER A 386 26.79 -16.68 -0.21
CA SER A 386 27.82 -15.98 -0.97
C SER A 386 27.22 -14.89 -1.87
N TRP A 387 28.03 -13.89 -2.19
CA TRP A 387 27.59 -12.67 -2.90
C TRP A 387 27.98 -12.71 -4.37
N ASP A 388 27.12 -12.15 -5.20
CA ASP A 388 27.38 -11.86 -6.62
C ASP A 388 27.09 -10.38 -6.91
N ASP A 389 27.60 -9.85 -8.03
CA ASP A 389 27.40 -8.45 -8.42
C ASP A 389 26.43 -8.30 -9.60
N LEU A 390 25.37 -7.50 -9.39
CA LEU A 390 24.37 -7.17 -10.41
C LEU A 390 24.25 -5.66 -10.60
N GLN A 391 23.73 -5.26 -11.76
CA GLN A 391 23.37 -3.86 -12.01
C GLN A 391 22.28 -3.44 -11.03
N GLY A 392 22.43 -2.29 -10.38
CA GLY A 392 21.46 -1.82 -9.38
C GLY A 392 20.01 -1.73 -9.87
N SER A 393 19.77 -1.60 -11.18
CA SER A 393 18.44 -1.60 -11.80
C SER A 393 17.76 -2.97 -11.88
N TYR A 394 18.44 -4.05 -11.48
CA TYR A 394 17.88 -5.40 -11.53
C TYR A 394 16.82 -5.60 -10.43
N PRO A 395 15.65 -6.18 -10.72
CA PRO A 395 14.62 -6.38 -9.71
C PRO A 395 14.95 -7.59 -8.82
N ALA A 396 15.31 -7.37 -7.55
CA ALA A 396 15.57 -8.42 -6.58
C ALA A 396 14.86 -8.17 -5.24
N SER A 397 14.65 -9.23 -4.46
CA SER A 397 14.09 -9.13 -3.11
C SER A 397 15.04 -8.38 -2.16
N TYR A 398 14.60 -8.05 -0.96
CA TYR A 398 15.43 -7.28 -0.04
C TYR A 398 15.23 -7.69 1.41
N VAL A 399 16.25 -7.37 2.20
CA VAL A 399 16.26 -7.58 3.64
C VAL A 399 16.60 -6.26 4.31
N CYS A 400 15.71 -5.79 5.17
CA CYS A 400 15.94 -4.63 6.02
C CYS A 400 16.57 -5.09 7.34
N LYS A 401 17.52 -4.33 7.86
CA LYS A 401 18.21 -4.57 9.13
C LYS A 401 18.06 -3.37 10.03
N MET A 402 17.54 -3.61 11.23
CA MET A 402 17.48 -2.62 12.29
C MET A 402 18.71 -2.78 13.16
N SER A 403 19.60 -1.79 13.12
CA SER A 403 20.72 -1.69 14.07
C SER A 403 20.24 -1.09 15.39
N PRO A 404 20.92 -1.35 16.52
CA PRO A 404 20.60 -0.72 17.81
C PRO A 404 20.42 0.78 17.62
N ARG A 405 19.29 1.33 18.09
CA ARG A 405 19.14 2.77 18.27
C ARG A 405 20.35 3.24 19.07
N GLY A 406 21.29 3.89 18.39
CA GLY A 406 22.39 4.58 19.03
C GLY A 406 21.78 5.47 20.10
N SER A 407 22.27 5.35 21.33
CA SER A 407 21.97 6.27 22.42
C SER A 407 21.97 7.70 21.86
N PHE A 408 20.79 8.31 21.77
CA PHE A 408 20.70 9.75 21.69
C PHE A 408 21.39 10.27 22.94
N ASN A 409 22.62 10.77 22.79
CA ASN A 409 23.21 11.63 23.79
C ASN A 409 22.30 12.86 23.87
N VAL A 410 21.65 13.01 25.02
CA VAL A 410 20.91 14.21 25.45
C VAL A 410 21.82 15.43 25.40
#